data_AF-A0A6A4ZT39-F1
#
_entry.id   AF-A0A6A4ZT39-F1
#
_cell.length_a   1.000
_cell.length_b   1.000
_cell.length_c   1.000
_cell.angle_alpha   90.00
_cell.angle_beta   90.00
_cell.angle_gamma   90.00
#
_symmetry.space_group_name_H-M   'P 1'
#
loop_
_entity.id
_entity.type
_entity.pdbx_description
1 polymer ?
#
loop_
_entity_poly.entity_id
_entity_poly.type
_entity_poly.pdbx_seq_one_letter_code
_entity_poly.pdbx_strand_id
1 'polypeptide(L)'
;FNLDGLDIDDETRGAAQYDAARVLAMATALAAPLHARGKVLSLDAFLYDVDPVKCVAVVGRCLPRGIESIVDWVNVMAYNVAEDASAAAAVYATATTTLFSQWAARLASPAKMVVGVCTESSNPLYRGCAYGPGPSPDVVSSWVKWSATNAGGGMSIWAASKDQFLNYTLTKMLVVQ
;
A
#
# COMPACT_ATOMS: atom_id res chain seq x y z
N PHE A 1 -24.94 -6.06 4.77
CA PHE A 1 -23.82 -5.25 4.24
C PHE A 1 -23.44 -5.57 2.80
N ASN A 2 -23.75 -6.76 2.24
CA ASN A 2 -23.53 -7.09 0.81
C ASN A 2 -22.12 -6.73 0.29
N LEU A 3 -21.10 -6.93 1.12
CA LEU A 3 -19.72 -6.62 0.75
C LEU A 3 -19.18 -7.66 -0.23
N ASP A 4 -18.21 -7.25 -1.04
CA ASP A 4 -17.53 -8.11 -2.01
C ASP A 4 -16.25 -8.76 -1.47
N GLY A 5 -15.82 -8.35 -0.30
CA GLY A 5 -14.65 -8.90 0.35
C GLY A 5 -14.37 -8.29 1.71
N LEU A 6 -13.16 -8.56 2.18
CA LEU A 6 -12.59 -7.99 3.40
C LEU A 6 -11.19 -7.50 3.09
N ASP A 7 -10.81 -6.38 3.71
CA ASP A 7 -9.45 -5.88 3.70
C ASP A 7 -8.88 -5.96 5.13
N ILE A 8 -7.64 -6.43 5.25
CA ILE A 8 -6.92 -6.48 6.52
C ILE A 8 -6.01 -5.27 6.59
N ASP A 9 -6.26 -4.36 7.53
CA ASP A 9 -5.40 -3.21 7.79
C ASP A 9 -4.73 -3.35 9.17
N ASP A 10 -3.84 -4.33 9.29
CA ASP A 10 -2.99 -4.45 10.47
C ASP A 10 -1.83 -3.47 10.34
N GLU A 11 -1.91 -2.33 11.03
CA GLU A 11 -0.84 -1.33 11.10
C GLU A 11 0.07 -1.49 12.34
N THR A 12 0.03 -2.63 13.04
CA THR A 12 0.86 -2.86 14.24
C THR A 12 2.35 -2.72 13.92
N ARG A 13 3.04 -1.79 14.60
CA ARG A 13 4.49 -1.54 14.46
C ARG A 13 5.26 -2.04 15.67
N GLY A 14 6.55 -2.33 15.46
CA GLY A 14 7.46 -2.76 16.52
C GLY A 14 7.47 -4.28 16.75
N ALA A 15 8.68 -4.83 16.91
CA ALA A 15 8.90 -6.27 16.99
C ALA A 15 8.30 -6.92 18.25
N ALA A 16 8.00 -6.13 19.29
CA ALA A 16 7.39 -6.64 20.52
C ALA A 16 5.86 -6.75 20.42
N GLN A 17 5.25 -6.03 19.47
CA GLN A 17 3.80 -5.94 19.32
C GLN A 17 3.32 -6.75 18.10
N TYR A 18 4.10 -6.71 17.02
CA TYR A 18 3.77 -7.38 15.78
C TYR A 18 3.99 -8.90 15.86
N ASP A 19 3.05 -9.66 15.30
CA ASP A 19 3.12 -11.11 15.24
C ASP A 19 2.71 -11.60 13.84
N ALA A 20 3.72 -11.93 13.05
CA ALA A 20 3.54 -12.42 11.68
C ALA A 20 2.72 -13.71 11.61
N ALA A 21 2.85 -14.61 12.61
CA ALA A 21 2.14 -15.88 12.63
C ALA A 21 0.65 -15.66 12.87
N ARG A 22 0.30 -14.71 13.74
CA ARG A 22 -1.09 -14.30 13.98
C ARG A 22 -1.74 -13.65 12.77
N VAL A 23 -1.03 -12.77 12.05
CA VAL A 23 -1.53 -12.20 10.78
C VAL A 23 -1.78 -13.29 9.75
N LEU A 24 -0.83 -14.22 9.59
CA LEU A 24 -0.96 -15.34 8.65
C LEU A 24 -2.14 -16.26 9.01
N ALA A 25 -2.30 -16.59 10.29
CA ALA A 25 -3.40 -17.40 10.78
C ALA A 25 -4.76 -16.72 10.54
N MET A 26 -4.85 -15.41 10.81
CA MET A 26 -6.05 -14.62 10.55
C MET A 26 -6.40 -14.59 9.05
N ALA A 27 -5.44 -14.27 8.19
CA ALA A 27 -5.66 -14.25 6.75
C ALA A 27 -6.08 -15.63 6.20
N THR A 28 -5.43 -16.71 6.68
CA THR A 28 -5.76 -18.08 6.29
C THR A 28 -7.20 -18.45 6.69
N ALA A 29 -7.59 -18.11 7.93
CA ALA A 29 -8.93 -18.39 8.44
C ALA A 29 -10.02 -17.59 7.69
N LEU A 30 -9.70 -16.41 7.17
CA LEU A 30 -10.61 -15.55 6.42
C LEU A 30 -10.71 -15.94 4.94
N ALA A 31 -9.60 -16.32 4.30
CA ALA A 31 -9.55 -16.59 2.87
C ALA A 31 -10.50 -17.73 2.44
N ALA A 32 -10.42 -18.89 3.08
CA ALA A 32 -11.25 -20.04 2.72
C ALA A 32 -12.76 -19.76 2.69
N PRO A 33 -13.38 -19.19 3.75
CA PRO A 33 -14.81 -18.87 3.71
C PRO A 33 -15.16 -17.71 2.76
N LEU A 34 -14.26 -16.76 2.51
CA LEU A 34 -14.49 -15.68 1.54
C LEU A 34 -14.48 -16.23 0.11
N HIS A 35 -13.43 -16.96 -0.27
CA HIS A 35 -13.30 -17.53 -1.61
C HIS A 35 -14.41 -18.53 -1.94
N ALA A 36 -14.84 -19.35 -0.96
CA ALA A 36 -15.99 -20.25 -1.13
C ALA A 36 -17.31 -19.51 -1.47
N ARG A 37 -17.38 -18.20 -1.20
CA ARG A 37 -18.53 -17.32 -1.52
C ARG A 37 -18.25 -16.41 -2.71
N GLY A 38 -17.14 -16.60 -3.42
CA GLY A 38 -16.69 -15.71 -4.50
C GLY A 38 -16.35 -14.30 -4.01
N LYS A 39 -15.86 -14.17 -2.76
CA LYS A 39 -15.48 -12.90 -2.13
C LYS A 39 -13.97 -12.79 -2.03
N VAL A 40 -13.47 -11.57 -2.01
CA VAL A 40 -12.03 -11.27 -2.04
C VAL A 40 -11.47 -10.96 -0.65
N LEU A 41 -10.16 -11.16 -0.50
CA LEU A 41 -9.38 -10.78 0.67
C LEU A 41 -8.16 -9.97 0.24
N SER A 42 -8.04 -8.74 0.73
CA SER A 42 -6.85 -7.90 0.55
C SER A 42 -6.16 -7.60 1.89
N LEU A 43 -4.97 -7.01 1.80
CA LEU A 43 -4.15 -6.62 2.94
C LEU A 43 -3.45 -5.30 2.65
N ASP A 44 -3.47 -4.39 3.62
CA ASP A 44 -2.64 -3.20 3.62
C ASP A 44 -1.26 -3.51 4.24
N ALA A 45 -0.21 -3.02 3.60
CA ALA A 45 1.17 -3.23 4.03
C ALA A 45 1.98 -1.95 3.93
N PHE A 46 2.93 -1.77 4.85
CA PHE A 46 3.84 -0.62 4.78
C PHE A 46 4.80 -0.77 3.61
N LEU A 47 5.18 0.35 2.99
CA LEU A 47 6.09 0.37 1.85
C LEU A 47 7.38 -0.46 2.08
N TYR A 48 7.90 -0.47 3.31
CA TYR A 48 9.13 -1.16 3.68
C TYR A 48 8.95 -2.62 4.11
N ASP A 49 7.73 -3.17 4.16
CA ASP A 49 7.49 -4.51 4.73
C ASP A 49 8.22 -5.65 3.96
N VAL A 50 8.70 -5.39 2.74
CA VAL A 50 9.46 -6.35 1.92
C VAL A 50 10.96 -6.05 1.84
N ASP A 51 11.39 -4.89 2.31
CA ASP A 51 12.81 -4.52 2.31
C ASP A 51 13.53 -5.28 3.41
N PRO A 52 14.57 -6.08 3.08
CA PRO A 52 15.20 -6.99 4.03
C PRO A 52 15.87 -6.30 5.21
N VAL A 53 16.17 -5.00 5.11
CA VAL A 53 16.78 -4.21 6.19
C VAL A 53 15.74 -3.31 6.84
N LYS A 54 14.98 -2.56 6.04
CA LYS A 54 14.08 -1.52 6.54
C LYS A 54 12.80 -2.08 7.16
N CYS A 55 12.37 -3.29 6.81
CA CYS A 55 11.19 -3.88 7.44
C CYS A 55 11.38 -3.98 8.96
N VAL A 56 12.52 -4.52 9.43
CA VAL A 56 12.84 -4.55 10.86
C VAL A 56 13.29 -3.18 11.38
N ALA A 57 14.20 -2.50 10.69
CA ALA A 57 14.86 -1.31 11.24
C ALA A 57 13.96 -0.06 11.30
N VAL A 58 12.99 0.06 10.38
CA VAL A 58 12.11 1.25 10.27
C VAL A 58 10.71 0.94 10.79
N VAL A 59 10.15 -0.20 10.40
CA VAL A 59 8.76 -0.56 10.75
C VAL A 59 8.70 -1.41 12.03
N GLY A 60 9.75 -2.18 12.29
CA GLY A 60 9.75 -3.21 13.34
C GLY A 60 8.96 -4.46 12.95
N ARG A 61 8.66 -4.64 11.65
CA ARG A 61 7.97 -5.81 11.12
C ARG A 61 8.24 -6.02 9.63
N CYS A 62 8.03 -7.24 9.16
CA CYS A 62 8.14 -7.59 7.75
C CYS A 62 6.90 -8.36 7.30
N LEU A 63 6.60 -8.31 6.00
CA LEU A 63 5.48 -9.02 5.41
C LEU A 63 5.60 -10.53 5.67
N PRO A 64 4.59 -11.18 6.28
CA PRO A 64 4.66 -12.61 6.57
C PRO A 64 4.89 -13.44 5.31
N ARG A 65 5.78 -14.44 5.39
CA ARG A 65 5.95 -15.42 4.30
C ARG A 65 4.68 -16.24 4.13
N GLY A 66 4.28 -16.49 2.88
CA GLY A 66 3.07 -17.22 2.54
C GLY A 66 1.82 -16.35 2.36
N ILE A 67 1.80 -15.11 2.87
CA ILE A 67 0.64 -14.22 2.74
C ILE A 67 0.28 -13.96 1.26
N GLU A 68 1.28 -13.90 0.40
CA GLU A 68 1.15 -13.70 -1.05
C GLU A 68 0.34 -14.78 -1.77
N SER A 69 0.21 -15.96 -1.16
CA SER A 69 -0.58 -17.08 -1.65
C SER A 69 -2.01 -17.11 -1.10
N ILE A 70 -2.29 -16.30 -0.08
CA ILE A 70 -3.57 -16.28 0.64
C ILE A 70 -4.44 -15.10 0.18
N VAL A 71 -3.85 -13.90 0.09
CA VAL A 71 -4.58 -12.68 -0.30
C VAL A 71 -4.68 -12.55 -1.81
N ASP A 72 -5.74 -11.93 -2.28
CA ASP A 72 -5.98 -11.65 -3.70
C ASP A 72 -5.03 -10.54 -4.20
N TRP A 73 -4.81 -9.50 -3.39
CA TRP A 73 -3.79 -8.47 -3.62
C TRP A 73 -3.34 -7.81 -2.31
N VAL A 74 -2.27 -7.02 -2.40
CA VAL A 74 -1.74 -6.19 -1.31
C VAL A 74 -1.81 -4.72 -1.72
N ASN A 75 -2.39 -3.87 -0.88
CA ASN A 75 -2.27 -2.42 -1.02
C ASN A 75 -0.99 -1.97 -0.31
N VAL A 76 0.02 -1.60 -1.09
CA VAL A 76 1.28 -1.07 -0.59
C VAL A 76 1.09 0.40 -0.25
N MET A 77 1.08 0.75 1.03
CA MET A 77 0.95 2.12 1.51
C MET A 77 2.23 2.93 1.19
N ALA A 78 2.36 3.41 -0.04
CA ALA A 78 3.50 4.18 -0.54
C ALA A 78 3.39 5.66 -0.15
N TYR A 79 3.14 5.91 1.13
CA TYR A 79 3.01 7.20 1.76
C TYR A 79 3.37 7.08 3.25
N ASN A 80 3.35 8.19 3.99
CA ASN A 80 3.65 8.19 5.42
C ASN A 80 5.06 7.62 5.73
N VAL A 81 6.04 7.88 4.85
CA VAL A 81 7.35 7.19 4.90
C VAL A 81 8.39 7.90 5.78
N ALA A 82 8.24 9.21 6.00
CA ALA A 82 9.12 10.03 6.84
C ALA A 82 8.44 11.36 7.20
N GLU A 83 8.66 11.87 8.41
CA GLU A 83 8.26 13.24 8.81
C GLU A 83 9.02 14.31 8.02
N ASP A 84 10.32 14.09 7.80
CA ASP A 84 11.16 15.02 7.05
C ASP A 84 10.82 15.00 5.56
N ALA A 85 10.60 16.19 5.00
CA ALA A 85 10.14 16.33 3.63
C ALA A 85 11.20 15.90 2.60
N SER A 86 12.48 16.13 2.88
CA SER A 86 13.56 15.76 1.97
C SER A 86 13.77 14.24 1.95
N ALA A 87 13.70 13.60 3.12
CA ALA A 87 13.76 12.16 3.26
C ALA A 87 12.56 11.49 2.57
N ALA A 88 11.34 12.00 2.77
CA ALA A 88 10.14 11.49 2.11
C ALA A 88 10.25 11.60 0.57
N ALA A 89 10.63 12.77 0.06
CA ALA A 89 10.81 12.99 -1.37
C ALA A 89 11.86 12.04 -1.99
N ALA A 90 12.98 11.79 -1.29
CA ALA A 90 14.02 10.86 -1.77
C ALA A 90 13.51 9.41 -1.88
N VAL A 91 12.72 8.96 -0.90
CA VAL A 91 12.07 7.64 -0.95
C VAL A 91 11.11 7.57 -2.13
N TYR A 92 10.27 8.59 -2.30
CA TYR A 92 9.26 8.58 -3.33
C TYR A 92 9.83 8.60 -4.75
N ALA A 93 10.88 9.39 -4.98
CA ALA A 93 11.55 9.50 -6.26
C ALA A 93 12.24 8.19 -6.71
N THR A 94 12.63 7.33 -5.76
CA THR A 94 13.36 6.09 -6.03
C THR A 94 12.50 4.83 -5.89
N ALA A 95 11.23 4.97 -5.49
CA ALA A 95 10.36 3.83 -5.18
C ALA A 95 10.22 2.84 -6.36
N THR A 96 10.11 3.34 -7.59
CA THR A 96 9.93 2.53 -8.82
C THR A 96 11.14 1.67 -9.17
N THR A 97 12.35 2.09 -8.78
CA THR A 97 13.60 1.37 -9.06
C THR A 97 14.10 0.56 -7.86
N THR A 98 13.51 0.76 -6.68
CA THR A 98 13.93 0.12 -5.43
C THR A 98 12.82 -0.72 -4.80
N LEU A 99 11.86 -0.08 -4.10
CA LEU A 99 10.89 -0.76 -3.25
C LEU A 99 9.80 -1.46 -4.07
N PHE A 100 9.35 -0.87 -5.17
CA PHE A 100 8.30 -1.46 -6.00
C PHE A 100 8.80 -2.71 -6.74
N SER A 101 10.06 -2.74 -7.18
CA SER A 101 10.65 -3.95 -7.76
C SER A 101 10.83 -5.06 -6.71
N GLN A 102 11.19 -4.72 -5.47
CA GLN A 102 11.21 -5.67 -4.36
C GLN A 102 9.82 -6.23 -4.06
N TRP A 103 8.79 -5.39 -4.04
CA TRP A 103 7.40 -5.81 -3.87
C TRP A 103 6.93 -6.73 -4.99
N ALA A 104 7.15 -6.35 -6.25
CA ALA A 104 6.79 -7.15 -7.41
C ALA A 104 7.48 -8.53 -7.39
N ALA A 105 8.73 -8.61 -6.93
CA ALA A 105 9.46 -9.87 -6.77
C ALA A 105 9.02 -10.69 -5.54
N ARG A 106 8.49 -10.03 -4.50
CA ARG A 106 8.07 -10.67 -3.25
C ARG A 106 6.71 -11.36 -3.39
N LEU A 107 5.82 -10.82 -4.20
CA LEU A 107 4.47 -11.35 -4.42
C LEU A 107 4.49 -12.48 -5.46
N ALA A 108 3.50 -13.37 -5.41
CA ALA A 108 3.35 -14.48 -6.36
C ALA A 108 3.14 -13.99 -7.82
N SER A 109 2.67 -12.76 -7.99
CA SER A 109 2.58 -12.06 -9.27
C SER A 109 2.67 -10.55 -9.03
N PRO A 110 3.35 -9.78 -9.88
CA PRO A 110 3.32 -8.31 -9.84
C PRO A 110 1.90 -7.74 -9.89
N ALA A 111 0.97 -8.45 -10.53
CA ALA A 111 -0.45 -8.06 -10.64
C ALA A 111 -1.19 -8.06 -9.29
N LYS A 112 -0.58 -8.61 -8.24
CA LYS A 112 -1.11 -8.53 -6.87
C LYS A 112 -0.65 -7.27 -6.12
N MET A 113 0.21 -6.45 -6.70
CA MET A 113 0.72 -5.23 -6.05
C MET A 113 -0.14 -4.03 -6.43
N VAL A 114 -0.93 -3.50 -5.51
CA VAL A 114 -1.64 -2.23 -5.67
C VAL A 114 -0.83 -1.13 -4.98
N VAL A 115 -0.45 -0.08 -5.69
CA VAL A 115 0.32 1.04 -5.13
C VAL A 115 -0.62 2.07 -4.52
N GLY A 116 -0.61 2.20 -3.21
CA GLY A 116 -1.39 3.20 -2.49
C GLY A 116 -0.69 4.54 -2.40
N VAL A 117 -1.41 5.62 -2.69
CA VAL A 117 -0.96 7.01 -2.51
C VAL A 117 -1.86 7.72 -1.50
N CYS A 118 -1.35 8.73 -0.79
CA CYS A 118 -2.20 9.54 0.07
C CYS A 118 -2.57 10.89 -0.56
N THR A 119 -3.74 11.42 -0.19
CA THR A 119 -4.19 12.75 -0.59
C THR A 119 -3.36 13.82 0.10
N GLU A 120 -2.51 14.53 -0.65
CA GLU A 120 -1.65 15.58 -0.11
C GLU A 120 -2.25 16.98 -0.33
N SER A 121 -2.17 17.83 0.71
CA SER A 121 -2.66 19.20 0.68
C SER A 121 -2.01 20.01 1.80
N SER A 122 -1.70 21.28 1.53
CA SER A 122 -1.29 22.23 2.57
C SER A 122 -2.41 22.51 3.57
N ASN A 123 -3.68 22.26 3.21
CA ASN A 123 -4.79 22.37 4.13
C ASN A 123 -4.98 21.03 4.88
N PRO A 124 -4.79 20.99 6.21
CA PRO A 124 -4.90 19.75 6.98
C PRO A 124 -6.30 19.13 6.93
N LEU A 125 -7.36 19.91 6.68
CA LEU A 125 -8.71 19.37 6.51
C LEU A 125 -8.86 18.54 5.23
N TYR A 126 -8.06 18.84 4.20
CA TYR A 126 -8.10 18.21 2.88
C TYR A 126 -6.96 17.20 2.68
N ARG A 127 -6.16 16.97 3.72
CA ARG A 127 -5.02 16.06 3.68
C ARG A 127 -5.42 14.69 4.25
N GLY A 128 -5.07 13.64 3.52
CA GLY A 128 -5.17 12.23 3.93
C GLY A 128 -3.85 11.67 4.45
N CYS A 129 -2.71 12.23 4.04
CA CYS A 129 -1.39 11.88 4.56
C CYS A 129 -1.29 12.24 6.05
N ALA A 130 -0.93 11.26 6.88
CA ALA A 130 -0.95 11.38 8.34
C ALA A 130 0.44 11.58 8.95
N TYR A 131 1.51 11.22 8.21
CA TYR A 131 2.88 11.22 8.72
C TYR A 131 3.86 11.80 7.70
N GLY A 132 4.17 13.10 7.83
CA GLY A 132 4.98 13.81 6.85
C GLY A 132 4.33 13.90 5.46
N PRO A 133 4.98 14.52 4.47
CA PRO A 133 4.36 14.82 3.19
C PRO A 133 4.12 13.55 2.36
N GLY A 134 3.03 13.54 1.60
CA GLY A 134 2.73 12.56 0.57
C GLY A 134 3.54 12.76 -0.71
N PRO A 135 3.44 11.82 -1.66
CA PRO A 135 4.06 11.94 -2.98
C PRO A 135 3.45 13.12 -3.75
N SER A 136 4.28 13.85 -4.51
CA SER A 136 3.81 14.92 -5.39
C SER A 136 3.02 14.35 -6.58
N PRO A 137 2.19 15.16 -7.28
CA PRO A 137 1.49 14.70 -8.48
C PRO A 137 2.41 14.11 -9.57
N ASP A 138 3.60 14.67 -9.77
CA ASP A 138 4.56 14.14 -10.75
C ASP A 138 5.07 12.75 -10.36
N VAL A 139 5.35 12.56 -9.07
CA VAL A 139 5.72 11.24 -8.52
C VAL A 139 4.56 10.26 -8.71
N VAL A 140 3.33 10.64 -8.34
CA VAL A 140 2.15 9.77 -8.50
C VAL A 140 1.96 9.41 -9.97
N SER A 141 2.10 10.38 -10.90
CA SER A 141 2.03 10.12 -12.34
C SER A 141 3.09 9.10 -12.79
N SER A 142 4.32 9.19 -12.27
CA SER A 142 5.37 8.21 -12.56
C SER A 142 5.02 6.80 -12.04
N TRP A 143 4.36 6.71 -10.89
CA TRP A 143 3.93 5.44 -10.29
C TRP A 143 2.76 4.81 -11.04
N VAL A 144 1.79 5.62 -11.49
CA VAL A 144 0.70 5.18 -12.37
C VAL A 144 1.27 4.55 -13.64
N LYS A 145 2.22 5.23 -14.31
CA LYS A 145 2.90 4.71 -15.51
C LYS A 145 3.67 3.43 -15.23
N TRP A 146 4.39 3.39 -14.10
CA TRP A 146 5.14 2.22 -13.69
C TRP A 146 4.22 1.02 -13.46
N SER A 147 3.10 1.21 -12.74
CA SER A 147 2.12 0.16 -12.47
C SER A 147 1.50 -0.37 -13.76
N ALA A 148 1.11 0.52 -14.68
CA ALA A 148 0.56 0.13 -15.98
C ALA A 148 1.55 -0.68 -16.83
N THR A 149 2.84 -0.31 -16.81
CA THR A 149 3.87 -0.94 -17.66
C THR A 149 4.36 -2.28 -17.08
N ASN A 150 4.49 -2.38 -15.76
CA ASN A 150 5.10 -3.54 -15.10
C ASN A 150 4.05 -4.54 -14.57
N ALA A 151 2.81 -4.45 -15.07
CA ALA A 151 1.67 -5.24 -14.61
C ALA A 151 1.47 -5.15 -13.09
N GLY A 152 1.69 -3.98 -12.48
CA GLY A 152 1.24 -3.70 -11.12
C GLY A 152 -0.28 -3.77 -11.06
N GLY A 153 -0.83 -4.39 -10.02
CA GLY A 153 -2.26 -4.62 -9.80
C GLY A 153 -3.13 -3.36 -9.77
N GLY A 154 -2.52 -2.18 -9.80
CA GLY A 154 -3.20 -0.91 -9.96
C GLY A 154 -2.74 0.10 -8.91
N MET A 155 -3.58 1.10 -8.67
CA MET A 155 -3.34 2.18 -7.72
C MET A 155 -4.50 2.27 -6.72
N SER A 156 -4.22 2.68 -5.49
CA SER A 156 -5.23 3.00 -4.47
C SER A 156 -4.97 4.39 -3.86
N ILE A 157 -5.98 4.95 -3.18
CA ILE A 157 -5.94 6.32 -2.62
C ILE A 157 -6.40 6.38 -1.17
N TRP A 158 -5.57 6.97 -0.30
CA TRP A 158 -5.83 7.25 1.11
C TRP A 158 -5.89 8.75 1.44
N ALA A 159 -7.00 9.36 1.79
CA ALA A 159 -8.35 8.87 1.71
C ALA A 159 -9.06 9.59 0.56
N ALA A 160 -9.79 8.83 -0.25
CA ALA A 160 -10.60 9.36 -1.36
C ALA A 160 -11.55 10.50 -0.91
N SER A 161 -12.06 10.41 0.32
CA SER A 161 -12.93 11.43 0.92
C SER A 161 -12.26 12.80 1.08
N LYS A 162 -10.92 12.88 1.06
CA LYS A 162 -10.17 14.14 1.11
C LYS A 162 -9.98 14.74 -0.27
N ASP A 163 -9.88 13.90 -1.30
CA ASP A 163 -9.63 14.31 -2.68
C ASP A 163 -10.83 15.06 -3.30
N GLN A 164 -12.04 14.92 -2.74
CA GLN A 164 -13.21 15.71 -3.14
C GLN A 164 -12.97 17.23 -3.01
N PHE A 165 -12.23 17.66 -1.99
CA PHE A 165 -11.90 19.07 -1.77
C PHE A 165 -10.84 19.58 -2.75
N LEU A 166 -10.17 18.67 -3.45
CA LEU A 166 -9.19 18.92 -4.48
C LEU A 166 -9.74 18.63 -5.89
N ASN A 167 -11.08 18.63 -6.04
CA ASN A 167 -11.76 18.35 -7.30
C ASN A 167 -11.38 16.97 -7.89
N TYR A 168 -11.20 15.97 -7.04
CA TYR A 168 -10.87 14.59 -7.41
C TYR A 168 -9.57 14.49 -8.21
N THR A 169 -8.58 15.32 -7.92
CA THR A 169 -7.33 15.42 -8.71
C THR A 169 -6.59 14.08 -8.73
N LEU A 170 -6.33 13.48 -7.57
CA LEU A 170 -5.64 12.19 -7.53
C LEU A 170 -6.51 11.08 -8.11
N THR A 171 -7.79 11.03 -7.75
CA THR A 171 -8.74 10.03 -8.27
C THR A 171 -8.72 10.02 -9.80
N LYS A 172 -8.79 11.19 -10.44
CA LYS A 172 -8.71 11.33 -11.90
C LYS A 172 -7.37 10.83 -12.44
N MET A 173 -6.26 11.15 -11.78
CA MET A 173 -4.93 10.66 -12.19
C MET A 173 -4.80 9.14 -12.14
N LEU A 174 -5.48 8.48 -11.19
CA LEU A 174 -5.39 7.01 -11.04
C LEU A 174 -6.26 6.26 -12.06
N VAL A 175 -7.39 6.84 -12.48
CA VAL A 175 -8.37 6.17 -13.38
C VAL A 175 -8.25 6.55 -14.85
N VAL A 176 -7.69 7.72 -15.18
CA VAL A 176 -7.48 8.15 -16.57
C VAL A 176 -6.14 7.62 -17.04
N GLN A 177 -6.17 6.45 -17.70
CA GLN A 177 -5.05 5.89 -18.47
C GLN A 177 -5.43 5.86 -19.95
#